data_AF-N0D1B4-F1
#
_entry.id   AF-N0D1B4-F1
#
_cell.length_a   1.000
_cell.length_b   1.000
_cell.length_c   1.000
_cell.angle_alpha   90.00
_cell.angle_beta   90.00
_cell.angle_gamma   90.00
#
_symmetry.space_group_name_H-M   'P 1'
#
loop_
_entity.id
_entity.type
_entity.pdbx_description
1 polymer ?
#
loop_
_entity_poly.entity_id
_entity_poly.type
_entity_poly.pdbx_seq_one_letter_code
_entity_poly.pdbx_strand_id
1 'polypeptide(L)'
;MGVAVQGADVLVVGAGAVGRSIAFALASAEPTLRVVLAGGSGGAAASQAAGAMLGALGEVTHHGARTRHGRLRPQLAVTAAARWPAWRKQVRARAGIDAPPEDGYGAGTFVVLNAVSSRLDDASFTEIARTAAAHGLGCQDTDPSDIPGYLPLDNDRALRAW
;
A
#
# COMPACT_ATOMS: atom_id res chain seq x y z
N MET A 1 18.62 22.99 -17.02
CA MET A 1 19.35 23.98 -16.20
C MET A 1 19.25 23.54 -14.74
N GLY A 2 20.37 23.16 -14.13
CA GLY A 2 20.39 22.80 -12.70
C GLY A 2 20.31 24.06 -11.85
N VAL A 3 19.30 24.15 -10.98
CA VAL A 3 19.26 25.18 -9.95
C VAL A 3 20.34 24.82 -8.94
N ALA A 4 21.42 25.59 -8.90
CA ALA A 4 22.39 25.52 -7.81
C ALA A 4 21.72 26.09 -6.57
N VAL A 5 21.21 25.21 -5.70
CA VAL A 5 20.59 25.62 -4.44
C VAL A 5 21.74 26.05 -3.51
N GLN A 6 21.79 27.33 -3.12
CA GLN A 6 22.81 27.86 -2.19
C GLN A 6 22.66 27.37 -0.73
N GLY A 7 21.78 26.39 -0.47
CA GLY A 7 21.57 25.74 0.82
C GLY A 7 20.21 25.05 0.89
N ALA A 8 20.16 23.87 1.49
CA ALA A 8 18.93 23.13 1.78
C ALA A 8 18.81 22.94 3.28
N ASP A 9 17.59 23.08 3.82
CA ASP A 9 17.34 22.78 5.22
C ASP A 9 17.10 21.27 5.40
N VAL A 10 16.52 20.63 4.37
CA VAL A 10 16.35 19.17 4.29
C VAL A 10 16.69 18.67 2.90
N LEU A 11 17.56 17.65 2.81
CA LEU A 11 17.84 16.91 1.59
C LEU A 11 17.23 15.51 1.68
N VAL A 12 16.27 15.21 0.79
CA VAL A 12 15.67 13.87 0.66
C VAL A 12 16.34 13.15 -0.51
N VAL A 13 17.06 12.07 -0.22
CA VAL A 13 17.73 11.26 -1.26
C VAL A 13 16.82 10.08 -1.65
N GLY A 14 16.46 10.04 -2.94
CA GLY A 14 15.60 9.01 -3.54
C GLY A 14 14.23 9.55 -3.98
N ALA A 15 14.02 9.72 -5.28
CA ALA A 15 12.81 10.32 -5.86
C ALA A 15 11.66 9.33 -6.12
N GLY A 16 11.59 8.23 -5.35
CA GLY A 16 10.49 7.26 -5.37
C GLY A 16 9.27 7.71 -4.55
N ALA A 17 8.25 6.86 -4.44
CA ALA A 17 7.01 7.18 -3.72
C ALA A 17 7.25 7.62 -2.27
N VAL A 18 8.19 6.96 -1.55
CA VAL A 18 8.53 7.30 -0.17
C VAL A 18 9.18 8.69 -0.09
N GLY A 19 10.25 8.94 -0.86
CA GLY A 19 10.95 10.23 -0.81
C GLY A 19 10.11 11.41 -1.29
N ARG A 20 9.29 11.21 -2.34
CA ARG A 20 8.31 12.20 -2.78
C ARG A 20 7.25 12.48 -1.71
N SER A 21 6.78 11.44 -1.00
CA SER A 21 5.82 11.62 0.09
C SER A 21 6.42 12.38 1.26
N ILE A 22 7.66 12.09 1.63
CA ILE A 22 8.38 12.83 2.69
C ILE A 22 8.57 14.29 2.29
N ALA A 23 9.08 14.53 1.08
CA ALA A 23 9.32 15.89 0.59
C ALA A 23 8.01 16.71 0.51
N PHE A 24 6.93 16.10 0.01
CA PHE A 24 5.61 16.74 -0.04
C PHE A 24 5.05 17.00 1.35
N ALA A 25 5.16 16.06 2.29
CA ALA A 25 4.69 16.25 3.66
C ALA A 25 5.43 17.40 4.37
N LEU A 26 6.76 17.43 4.26
CA LEU A 26 7.58 18.49 4.87
C LEU A 26 7.28 19.87 4.26
N ALA A 27 7.29 19.97 2.92
CA ALA A 27 7.02 21.23 2.24
C ALA A 27 5.58 21.74 2.47
N SER A 28 4.63 20.84 2.72
CA SER A 28 3.24 21.23 3.01
C SER A 28 3.04 21.67 4.45
N ALA A 29 3.71 21.01 5.41
CA ALA A 29 3.62 21.35 6.82
C ALA A 29 4.40 22.62 7.18
N GLU A 30 5.57 22.80 6.55
CA GLU A 30 6.50 23.89 6.87
C GLU A 30 6.91 24.62 5.58
N PRO A 31 6.09 25.57 5.08
CA PRO A 31 6.33 26.24 3.79
C PRO A 31 7.63 27.05 3.69
N THR A 32 8.26 27.34 4.83
CA THR A 32 9.54 28.06 4.92
C THR A 32 10.75 27.15 4.75
N LEU A 33 10.61 25.83 4.90
CA LEU A 33 11.70 24.88 4.73
C LEU A 33 12.07 24.72 3.26
N ARG A 34 13.37 24.86 2.95
CA ARG A 34 13.94 24.53 1.65
C ARG A 34 14.22 23.02 1.60
N VAL A 35 13.20 22.29 1.16
CA VAL A 35 13.28 20.84 0.95
C VAL A 35 13.78 20.55 -0.47
N VAL A 36 14.91 19.86 -0.59
CA VAL A 36 15.48 19.42 -1.87
C VAL A 36 15.28 17.92 -2.01
N LEU A 37 14.66 17.50 -3.12
CA LEU A 37 14.54 16.08 -3.48
C LEU A 37 15.63 15.73 -4.50
N ALA A 38 16.58 14.89 -4.11
CA ALA A 38 17.64 14.41 -4.99
C ALA A 38 17.30 13.03 -5.55
N GLY A 39 17.35 12.89 -6.87
CA GLY A 39 17.14 11.63 -7.58
C GLY A 39 16.50 11.85 -8.96
N GLY A 40 16.76 10.93 -9.88
CA GLY A 40 16.17 10.97 -11.23
C GLY A 40 14.66 10.67 -11.21
N SER A 41 13.92 11.33 -12.09
CA SER A 41 12.48 11.10 -12.30
C SER A 41 12.17 9.96 -13.27
N GLY A 42 13.17 9.48 -14.02
CA GLY A 42 13.03 8.45 -15.05
C GLY A 42 14.08 7.35 -14.89
N GLY A 43 13.63 6.15 -14.53
CA GLY A 43 14.44 4.95 -14.37
C GLY A 43 13.60 3.80 -13.83
N ALA A 44 14.04 2.56 -14.06
CA ALA A 44 13.41 1.38 -13.45
C ALA A 44 13.58 1.44 -11.93
N ALA A 45 12.50 1.78 -11.23
CA ALA A 45 12.48 1.91 -9.77
C ALA A 45 11.26 1.18 -9.22
N ALA A 46 11.37 0.68 -7.99
CA ALA A 46 10.32 -0.11 -7.35
C ALA A 46 8.94 0.59 -7.36
N SER A 47 8.90 1.92 -7.21
CA SER A 47 7.65 2.68 -7.26
C SER A 47 6.97 2.70 -8.63
N GLN A 48 7.73 2.58 -9.73
CA GLN A 48 7.18 2.52 -11.09
C GLN A 48 6.75 1.09 -11.47
N ALA A 49 7.40 0.08 -10.89
CA ALA A 49 7.07 -1.33 -11.11
C ALA A 49 5.96 -1.86 -10.18
N ALA A 50 5.58 -1.11 -9.16
CA ALA A 50 4.58 -1.54 -8.19
C ALA A 50 3.18 -1.55 -8.81
N GLY A 51 2.42 -2.62 -8.57
CA GLY A 51 0.98 -2.67 -8.90
C GLY A 51 0.12 -1.74 -8.03
N ALA A 52 0.71 -1.09 -7.02
CA ALA A 52 0.06 -0.13 -6.12
C ALA A 52 -1.20 -0.65 -5.41
N MET A 53 -1.23 -1.94 -5.08
CA MET A 53 -2.32 -2.54 -4.31
C MET A 53 -2.36 -1.96 -2.90
N LEU A 54 -3.52 -1.45 -2.47
CA LEU A 54 -3.72 -0.83 -1.15
C LEU A 54 -4.23 -1.83 -0.10
N GLY A 55 -3.74 -3.08 -0.16
CA GLY A 55 -4.11 -4.14 0.78
C GLY A 55 -3.36 -4.01 2.12
N ALA A 56 -4.02 -3.47 3.15
CA ALA A 56 -3.37 -3.25 4.45
C ALA A 56 -3.00 -4.54 5.20
N LEU A 57 -3.70 -5.64 4.91
CA LEU A 57 -3.61 -6.91 5.65
C LEU A 57 -3.21 -8.11 4.78
N GLY A 58 -3.30 -8.01 3.45
CA GLY A 58 -3.11 -9.14 2.54
C GLY A 58 -1.70 -9.77 2.57
N GLU A 59 -0.73 -9.09 3.16
CA GLU A 59 0.65 -9.57 3.33
C GLU A 59 0.95 -10.12 4.74
N VAL A 60 -0.05 -10.25 5.61
CA VAL A 60 0.12 -10.89 6.91
C VAL A 60 0.39 -12.38 6.70
N THR A 61 1.42 -12.89 7.36
CA THR A 61 1.77 -14.32 7.34
C THR A 61 1.78 -14.90 8.74
N HIS A 62 1.50 -16.20 8.84
CA HIS A 62 1.51 -16.91 10.12
C HIS A 62 2.84 -16.76 10.86
N HIS A 63 3.98 -16.87 10.17
CA HIS A 63 5.30 -16.71 10.79
C HIS A 63 5.62 -15.26 11.12
N GLY A 64 5.21 -14.31 10.27
CA GLY A 64 5.40 -12.88 10.52
C GLY A 64 4.77 -12.46 11.85
N ALA A 65 3.52 -12.86 12.08
CA ALA A 65 2.75 -12.55 13.29
C ALA A 65 3.41 -13.03 14.59
N ARG A 66 4.28 -14.05 14.52
CA ARG A 66 5.02 -14.56 15.70
C ARG A 66 6.16 -13.63 16.11
N THR A 67 6.62 -12.75 15.24
CA THR A 67 7.73 -11.82 15.51
C THR A 67 7.23 -10.43 15.88
N ARG A 68 8.03 -9.67 16.63
CA ARG A 68 7.74 -8.26 16.92
C ARG A 68 7.57 -7.45 15.63
N HIS A 69 8.51 -7.57 14.69
CA HIS A 69 8.51 -6.78 13.46
C HIS A 69 7.34 -7.13 12.53
N GLY A 70 7.00 -8.43 12.43
CA GLY A 70 5.85 -8.84 11.63
C GLY A 70 4.50 -8.45 12.25
N ARG A 71 4.42 -8.16 13.56
CA ARG A 71 3.22 -7.53 14.16
C ARG A 71 3.18 -6.01 13.99
N LEU A 72 4.33 -5.34 13.98
CA LEU A 72 4.40 -3.89 13.76
C LEU A 72 4.05 -3.50 12.32
N ARG A 73 4.37 -4.35 11.34
CA ARG A 73 4.09 -4.10 9.93
C ARG A 73 2.59 -3.89 9.63
N PRO A 74 1.66 -4.80 9.97
CA PRO A 74 0.23 -4.59 9.74
C PRO A 74 -0.32 -3.42 10.53
N GLN A 75 0.17 -3.18 11.76
CA GLN A 75 -0.23 -1.99 12.52
C GLN A 75 0.11 -0.69 11.77
N LEU A 76 1.31 -0.60 11.19
CA LEU A 76 1.71 0.53 10.37
C LEU A 76 0.84 0.64 9.11
N ALA A 77 0.57 -0.49 8.45
CA ALA A 77 -0.26 -0.53 7.24
C ALA A 77 -1.71 -0.09 7.50
N VAL A 78 -2.34 -0.57 8.58
CA VAL A 78 -3.68 -0.15 9.02
C VAL A 78 -3.70 1.33 9.35
N THR A 79 -2.69 1.83 10.06
CA THR A 79 -2.56 3.26 10.39
C THR A 79 -2.43 4.11 9.12
N ALA A 80 -1.63 3.65 8.15
CA ALA A 80 -1.46 4.33 6.87
C ALA A 80 -2.76 4.31 6.05
N ALA A 81 -3.47 3.18 6.00
CA ALA A 81 -4.74 3.02 5.30
C ALA A 81 -5.81 3.99 5.85
N ALA A 82 -5.89 4.17 7.17
CA ALA A 82 -6.80 5.13 7.81
C ALA A 82 -6.50 6.59 7.44
N ARG A 83 -5.23 6.93 7.16
CA ARG A 83 -4.79 8.28 6.77
C ARG A 83 -4.87 8.53 5.26
N TRP A 84 -4.92 7.46 4.47
CA TRP A 84 -4.89 7.51 3.01
C TRP A 84 -5.96 8.40 2.35
N PRO A 85 -7.24 8.39 2.78
CA PRO A 85 -8.26 9.22 2.13
C PRO A 85 -7.92 10.72 2.19
N ALA A 86 -7.49 11.21 3.36
CA ALA A 86 -7.13 12.60 3.56
C ALA A 86 -5.84 12.96 2.81
N TRP A 87 -4.83 12.10 2.88
CA TRP A 87 -3.58 12.26 2.15
C TRP A 87 -3.80 12.35 0.63
N ARG A 88 -4.56 11.40 0.07
CA ARG A 88 -4.93 11.38 -1.35
C ARG A 88 -5.60 12.69 -1.77
N LYS A 89 -6.54 13.21 -0.97
CA LYS A 89 -7.20 14.49 -1.25
C LYS A 89 -6.19 15.64 -1.34
N GLN A 90 -5.23 15.72 -0.42
CA GLN A 90 -4.19 16.76 -0.41
C GLN A 90 -3.28 16.67 -1.64
N VAL A 91 -2.80 15.47 -1.96
CA VAL A 91 -1.92 15.24 -3.12
C VAL A 91 -2.65 15.62 -4.42
N ARG A 92 -3.90 15.18 -4.60
CA ARG A 92 -4.69 15.51 -5.79
C ARG A 92 -4.97 17.01 -5.89
N ALA A 93 -5.29 17.67 -4.78
CA ALA A 93 -5.50 19.13 -4.78
C ALA A 93 -4.23 19.87 -5.20
N ARG A 94 -3.05 19.39 -4.79
CA ARG A 94 -1.76 20.00 -5.21
C ARG A 94 -1.43 19.73 -6.68
N ALA A 95 -1.73 18.53 -7.17
CA ALA A 95 -1.49 18.13 -8.56
C ALA A 95 -2.45 18.83 -9.54
N GLY A 96 -3.65 19.21 -9.10
CA GLY A 96 -4.60 19.96 -9.94
C GLY A 96 -4.97 19.17 -11.20
N ILE A 97 -4.75 19.77 -12.37
CA ILE A 97 -5.05 19.17 -13.68
C ILE A 97 -4.20 17.94 -14.00
N ASP A 98 -3.04 17.78 -13.34
CA ASP A 98 -2.14 16.65 -13.55
C ASP A 98 -2.54 15.42 -12.71
N ALA A 99 -3.53 15.56 -11.82
CA ALA A 99 -4.05 14.42 -11.07
C ALA A 99 -4.82 13.48 -12.00
N PRO A 100 -4.58 12.16 -11.95
CA PRO A 100 -5.37 11.23 -12.75
C PRO A 100 -6.86 11.31 -12.36
N PRO A 101 -7.78 11.14 -13.32
CA PRO A 101 -9.22 11.16 -13.06
C PRO A 101 -9.61 10.00 -12.13
N GLU A 102 -9.02 8.82 -12.36
CA GLU A 102 -9.18 7.61 -11.55
C GLU A 102 -7.81 7.05 -11.14
N ASP A 103 -7.71 6.53 -9.92
CA ASP A 103 -6.49 5.93 -9.37
C ASP A 103 -6.75 4.60 -8.65
N GLY A 104 -7.91 3.98 -8.92
CA GLY A 104 -8.30 2.68 -8.35
C GLY A 104 -8.59 2.68 -6.85
N TYR A 105 -8.50 3.83 -6.16
CA TYR A 105 -8.80 3.90 -4.74
C TYR A 105 -10.27 3.57 -4.46
N GLY A 106 -10.51 2.75 -3.43
CA GLY A 106 -11.86 2.36 -3.00
C GLY A 106 -12.41 1.12 -3.70
N ALA A 107 -11.65 0.49 -4.60
CA ALA A 107 -12.05 -0.77 -5.24
C ALA A 107 -12.13 -1.98 -4.28
N GLY A 108 -11.59 -1.85 -3.07
CA GLY A 108 -11.48 -2.95 -2.11
C GLY A 108 -10.32 -3.88 -2.42
N THR A 109 -10.27 -5.01 -1.73
CA THR A 109 -9.26 -6.06 -1.95
C THR A 109 -9.87 -7.39 -1.55
N PHE A 110 -9.91 -8.33 -2.48
CA PHE A 110 -10.23 -9.71 -2.18
C PHE A 110 -8.97 -10.47 -1.81
N VAL A 111 -9.05 -11.34 -0.81
CA VAL A 111 -7.99 -12.28 -0.46
C VAL A 111 -8.53 -13.68 -0.68
N VAL A 112 -7.85 -14.46 -1.53
CA VAL A 112 -8.26 -15.82 -1.88
C VAL A 112 -7.32 -16.84 -1.27
N LEU A 113 -7.89 -17.92 -0.74
CA LEU A 113 -7.16 -19.14 -0.39
C LEU A 113 -7.23 -20.07 -1.59
N ASN A 114 -6.14 -20.15 -2.37
CA ASN A 114 -6.11 -21.02 -3.54
C ASN A 114 -6.08 -22.51 -3.15
N ALA A 115 -6.56 -23.39 -4.03
CA ALA A 115 -6.57 -24.85 -3.77
C ALA A 115 -5.20 -25.53 -3.98
N VAL A 116 -4.25 -24.85 -4.61
CA VAL A 116 -2.91 -25.38 -4.93
C VAL A 116 -1.88 -24.71 -4.02
N SER A 117 -2.11 -24.83 -2.72
CA SER A 117 -1.29 -24.22 -1.68
C SER A 117 -0.84 -25.24 -0.64
N SER A 118 0.06 -24.78 0.22
CA SER A 118 0.49 -25.56 1.38
C SER A 118 -0.35 -25.23 2.61
N ARG A 119 -0.21 -26.02 3.67
CA ARG A 119 -0.82 -25.72 4.99
C ARG A 119 -0.35 -24.37 5.58
N LEU A 120 0.76 -23.83 5.09
CA LEU A 120 1.24 -22.51 5.52
C LEU A 120 0.30 -21.39 5.04
N ASP A 121 -0.34 -21.59 3.88
CA ASP A 121 -1.26 -20.63 3.29
C ASP A 121 -2.58 -20.64 4.05
N ASP A 122 -3.10 -21.81 4.46
CA ASP A 122 -4.25 -21.93 5.37
C ASP A 122 -4.01 -21.17 6.70
N ALA A 123 -2.81 -21.35 7.26
CA ALA A 123 -2.42 -20.72 8.52
C ALA A 123 -2.29 -19.20 8.35
N SER A 124 -1.72 -18.74 7.24
CA SER A 124 -1.57 -17.32 6.95
C SER A 124 -2.90 -16.66 6.63
N PHE A 125 -3.78 -17.33 5.88
CA PHE A 125 -5.15 -16.92 5.66
C PHE A 125 -5.84 -16.72 7.02
N THR A 126 -5.86 -17.75 7.89
CA THR A 126 -6.46 -17.60 9.22
C THR A 126 -5.85 -16.45 10.03
N GLU A 127 -4.55 -16.19 9.89
CA GLU A 127 -3.85 -15.10 10.57
C GLU A 127 -4.25 -13.70 10.04
N ILE A 128 -4.54 -13.56 8.74
CA ILE A 128 -5.08 -12.32 8.15
C ILE A 128 -6.39 -11.95 8.85
N ALA A 129 -7.34 -12.88 8.93
CA ALA A 129 -8.63 -12.64 9.57
C ALA A 129 -8.51 -12.30 11.07
N ARG A 130 -7.60 -12.99 11.78
CA ARG A 130 -7.30 -12.66 13.19
C ARG A 130 -6.71 -11.27 13.35
N THR A 131 -5.79 -10.90 12.47
CA THR A 131 -5.15 -9.57 12.49
C THR A 131 -6.16 -8.49 12.15
N ALA A 132 -7.07 -8.72 11.19
CA ALA A 132 -8.17 -7.82 10.89
C ALA A 132 -9.02 -7.55 12.14
N ALA A 133 -9.50 -8.62 12.79
CA ALA A 133 -10.31 -8.53 14.00
C ALA A 133 -9.59 -7.82 15.14
N ALA A 134 -8.29 -8.09 15.33
CA ALA A 134 -7.46 -7.43 16.36
C ALA A 134 -7.33 -5.91 16.14
N HIS A 135 -7.48 -5.44 14.90
CA HIS A 135 -7.49 -4.03 14.54
C HIS A 135 -8.91 -3.44 14.42
N GLY A 136 -9.95 -4.18 14.82
CA GLY A 136 -11.35 -3.74 14.70
C GLY A 136 -11.85 -3.67 13.25
N LEU A 137 -11.19 -4.38 12.34
CA LEU A 137 -11.55 -4.51 10.93
C LEU A 137 -12.28 -5.83 10.71
N GLY A 138 -13.15 -5.86 9.70
CA GLY A 138 -13.88 -7.07 9.29
C GLY A 138 -13.30 -7.72 8.04
N CYS A 139 -13.51 -9.02 7.91
CA CYS A 139 -13.37 -9.77 6.66
C CYS A 139 -14.78 -10.22 6.25
N GLN A 140 -15.20 -9.92 5.03
CA GLN A 140 -16.50 -10.32 4.52
C GLN A 140 -16.35 -11.67 3.84
N ASP A 141 -17.01 -12.72 4.33
CA ASP A 141 -17.00 -14.00 3.63
C ASP A 141 -17.60 -13.84 2.22
N THR A 142 -16.84 -14.27 1.22
CA THR A 142 -17.19 -14.09 -0.20
C THR A 142 -17.03 -15.43 -0.90
N ASP A 143 -18.06 -15.88 -1.63
CA ASP A 143 -17.91 -17.03 -2.52
C ASP A 143 -16.90 -16.65 -3.61
N PRO A 144 -15.81 -17.41 -3.82
CA PRO A 144 -14.84 -17.07 -4.85
C PRO A 144 -15.45 -16.88 -6.25
N SER A 145 -16.54 -17.57 -6.56
CA SER A 145 -17.24 -17.42 -7.84
C SER A 145 -17.93 -16.06 -8.02
N ASP A 146 -18.16 -15.32 -6.93
CA ASP A 146 -18.73 -13.98 -6.96
C ASP A 146 -17.66 -12.88 -7.18
N ILE A 147 -16.37 -13.22 -7.16
CA ILE A 147 -15.28 -12.25 -7.31
C ILE A 147 -15.21 -11.77 -8.78
N PRO A 148 -15.36 -10.46 -9.05
CA PRO A 148 -15.31 -9.94 -10.41
C PRO A 148 -13.96 -10.23 -11.10
N GLY A 149 -14.03 -10.84 -12.28
CA GLY A 149 -12.84 -11.16 -13.09
C GLY A 149 -12.01 -12.34 -12.56
N TYR A 150 -12.50 -13.07 -11.56
CA TYR A 150 -11.84 -14.29 -11.09
C TYR A 150 -12.14 -15.46 -12.02
N LEU A 151 -11.15 -15.82 -12.85
CA LEU A 151 -11.23 -16.86 -13.87
C LEU A 151 -10.14 -17.92 -13.65
N PRO A 152 -10.22 -18.74 -12.58
CA PRO A 152 -9.23 -19.78 -12.32
C PRO A 152 -9.35 -20.94 -13.31
N LEU A 153 -8.31 -21.76 -13.41
CA LEU A 153 -8.45 -23.10 -13.98
C LEU A 153 -9.30 -23.97 -13.05
N ASP A 154 -10.02 -24.96 -13.58
CA ASP A 154 -10.95 -25.80 -12.82
C ASP A 154 -10.31 -26.48 -11.60
N ASN A 155 -9.03 -26.86 -11.73
CA ASN A 155 -8.22 -27.50 -10.69
C ASN A 155 -7.55 -26.50 -9.73
N ASP A 156 -7.61 -25.20 -10.01
CA ASP A 156 -6.91 -24.15 -9.27
C ASP A 156 -7.88 -23.16 -8.59
N ARG A 157 -9.19 -23.47 -8.60
CA ARG A 157 -10.23 -22.65 -7.97
C ARG A 157 -9.94 -22.42 -6.48
N ALA A 158 -10.26 -21.24 -5.98
CA ALA A 158 -10.08 -20.91 -4.58
C ALA A 158 -11.06 -21.71 -3.71
N LEU A 159 -10.56 -22.11 -2.55
CA LEU A 159 -11.34 -22.81 -1.53
C LEU A 159 -12.22 -21.84 -0.74
N ARG A 160 -11.72 -20.62 -0.51
CA ARG A 160 -12.34 -19.58 0.32
C ARG A 160 -11.87 -18.20 -0.14
N ALA A 161 -12.66 -17.16 0.13
CA ALA A 161 -12.24 -15.78 -0.03
C ALA A 161 -12.83 -14.86 1.04
N TRP A 162 -12.18 -13.71 1.24
CA TRP A 162 -12.80 -12.53 1.85
C TRP A 162 -12.69 -11.31 0.97
#